data_AF-A0A8T4RA43-F1
#
_entry.id   AF-A0A8T4RA43-F1
#
_cell.length_a   1.000
_cell.length_b   1.000
_cell.length_c   1.000
_cell.angle_alpha   90.00
_cell.angle_beta   90.00
_cell.angle_gamma   90.00
#
_symmetry.space_group_name_H-M   'P 1'
#
loop_
_entity.id
_entity.type
_entity.pdbx_description
1 polymer ?
#
loop_
_entity_poly.entity_id
_entity_poly.type
_entity_poly.pdbx_seq_one_letter_code
_entity_poly.pdbx_strand_id
1 'polypeptide(L)'
;MGWSKGPVILYPGCGADILYLLLFLEKIGYFFQEAEIILNDIDNIFNLIKTSLDDLGIGFVDEKSAGYGEKISFYWKEQLIHLPFISGNIFELLVHLPSFDLYFERAFRLMKEDHFEYEFQVFRKLNPGGILISDSGYAQLPLKKTDINKKISSYGEMMVGIKNK
;
A
#
# COMPACT_ATOMS: atom_id res chain seq x y z
N MET A 1 9.68 0.23 -16.08
CA MET A 1 9.96 1.46 -15.31
C MET A 1 10.85 1.03 -14.16
N GLY A 2 12.02 1.64 -13.96
CA GLY A 2 12.96 1.24 -12.91
C GLY A 2 12.98 2.28 -11.80
N TRP A 3 12.73 1.85 -10.57
CA TRP A 3 12.91 2.67 -9.37
C TRP A 3 14.32 2.47 -8.83
N SER A 4 15.04 3.54 -8.53
CA SER A 4 16.46 3.49 -8.16
C SER A 4 16.72 2.97 -6.74
N LYS A 5 15.68 2.87 -5.89
CA LYS A 5 15.75 2.42 -4.48
C LYS A 5 14.60 1.49 -4.07
N GLY A 6 13.92 0.84 -5.03
CA GLY A 6 12.66 0.13 -4.77
C GLY A 6 11.45 1.08 -4.60
N PRO A 7 10.19 0.58 -4.66
CA PRO A 7 9.02 1.39 -4.35
C PRO A 7 8.98 1.80 -2.90
N VAL A 8 8.34 2.95 -2.68
CA VAL A 8 7.55 3.16 -1.46
C VAL A 8 6.07 2.92 -1.76
N ILE A 9 5.43 2.01 -1.02
CA ILE A 9 4.02 1.63 -1.14
C ILE A 9 3.28 2.06 0.11
N LEU A 10 2.18 2.81 -0.02
CA LEU A 10 1.27 3.11 1.07
C LEU A 10 0.05 2.19 1.01
N TYR A 11 -0.22 1.45 2.09
CA TYR A 11 -1.40 0.60 2.26
C TYR A 11 -2.14 0.96 3.56
N PRO A 12 -3.09 1.92 3.51
CA PRO A 12 -3.86 2.30 4.68
C PRO A 12 -5.07 1.39 4.90
N GLY A 13 -5.54 1.35 6.16
CA GLY A 13 -6.57 0.42 6.66
C GLY A 13 -6.31 -1.02 6.21
N CYS A 14 -5.06 -1.45 6.36
CA CYS A 14 -4.60 -2.75 5.90
C CYS A 14 -5.14 -3.92 6.75
N GLY A 15 -5.66 -3.66 7.96
CA GLY A 15 -5.88 -4.70 8.96
C GLY A 15 -4.63 -5.57 9.11
N ALA A 16 -4.80 -6.85 9.36
CA ALA A 16 -3.68 -7.79 9.42
C ALA A 16 -3.28 -8.39 8.03
N ASP A 17 -3.89 -7.94 6.92
CA ASP A 17 -3.80 -8.61 5.61
C ASP A 17 -2.69 -8.05 4.70
N ILE A 18 -1.42 -8.31 5.07
CA ILE A 18 -0.28 -7.95 4.22
C ILE A 18 -0.18 -8.82 2.94
N LEU A 19 -0.62 -10.08 3.02
CA LEU A 19 -0.42 -11.04 1.94
C LEU A 19 -1.22 -10.68 0.70
N TYR A 20 -2.41 -10.10 0.87
CA TYR A 20 -3.22 -9.73 -0.27
C TYR A 20 -2.50 -8.73 -1.17
N LEU A 21 -1.85 -7.70 -0.61
CA LEU A 21 -1.08 -6.76 -1.39
C LEU A 21 0.03 -7.46 -2.17
N LEU A 22 0.83 -8.30 -1.51
CA LEU A 22 1.94 -9.02 -2.14
C LEU A 22 1.47 -9.94 -3.28
N LEU A 23 0.40 -10.70 -3.05
CA LEU A 23 -0.22 -11.56 -4.05
C LEU A 23 -0.85 -10.75 -5.20
N PHE A 24 -1.42 -9.58 -4.89
CA PHE A 24 -2.01 -8.71 -5.90
C PHE A 24 -0.93 -8.15 -6.82
N LEU A 25 0.17 -7.62 -6.26
CA LEU A 25 1.31 -7.10 -7.01
C LEU A 25 1.92 -8.18 -7.91
N GLU A 26 2.06 -9.40 -7.40
CA GLU A 26 2.50 -10.55 -8.20
C GLU A 26 1.56 -10.82 -9.38
N LYS A 27 0.24 -10.86 -9.14
CA LYS A 27 -0.75 -11.14 -10.19
C LYS A 27 -0.76 -10.10 -11.31
N ILE A 28 -0.48 -8.84 -10.99
CA ILE A 28 -0.38 -7.77 -11.99
C ILE A 28 1.03 -7.66 -12.61
N GLY A 29 1.95 -8.56 -12.26
CA GLY A 29 3.31 -8.61 -12.80
C GLY A 29 4.22 -7.50 -12.28
N TYR A 30 3.94 -6.97 -11.09
CA TYR A 30 4.78 -5.96 -10.45
C TYR A 30 5.83 -6.64 -9.58
N PHE A 31 7.09 -6.55 -10.02
CA PHE A 31 8.24 -7.16 -9.33
C PHE A 31 9.29 -6.10 -9.04
N PHE A 32 9.92 -6.21 -7.86
CA PHE A 32 11.00 -5.36 -7.40
C PHE A 32 12.01 -6.20 -6.61
N GLN A 33 13.27 -5.76 -6.54
CA GLN A 33 14.25 -6.46 -5.70
C GLN A 33 14.04 -6.16 -4.21
N GLU A 34 13.60 -4.93 -3.91
CA GLU A 34 13.39 -4.41 -2.57
C GLU A 34 12.21 -3.44 -2.60
N ALA A 35 11.42 -3.37 -1.53
CA ALA A 35 10.32 -2.42 -1.36
C ALA A 35 10.14 -1.99 0.08
N GLU A 36 9.70 -0.74 0.28
CA GLU A 36 9.15 -0.28 1.54
C GLU A 36 7.61 -0.24 1.44
N ILE A 37 6.93 -1.02 2.26
CA ILE A 37 5.47 -1.08 2.34
C ILE A 37 5.04 -0.48 3.67
N ILE A 38 4.58 0.77 3.62
CA ILE A 38 4.04 1.50 4.76
C ILE A 38 2.63 1.01 5.02
N LEU A 39 2.48 0.23 6.08
CA LEU A 39 1.19 -0.19 6.59
C LEU A 39 0.64 0.84 7.56
N ASN A 40 -0.65 1.10 7.43
CA ASN A 40 -1.37 1.90 8.39
C ASN A 40 -2.71 1.25 8.73
N ASP A 41 -3.06 1.33 10.01
CA ASP A 41 -4.39 1.03 10.50
C ASP A 41 -4.68 1.88 11.75
N ILE A 42 -5.95 2.09 12.09
CA ILE A 42 -6.32 2.78 13.32
C ILE A 42 -5.91 1.93 14.53
N ASP A 43 -6.15 0.62 14.45
CA ASP A 43 -5.83 -0.31 15.52
C ASP A 43 -4.35 -0.75 15.44
N ASN A 44 -3.69 -0.93 16.59
CA ASN A 44 -2.35 -1.53 16.59
C ASN A 44 -2.44 -3.05 16.38
N ILE A 45 -2.50 -3.46 15.11
CA ILE A 45 -2.60 -4.85 14.67
C ILE A 45 -1.24 -5.47 14.29
N PHE A 46 -0.13 -4.81 14.60
CA PHE A 46 1.21 -5.22 14.14
C PHE A 46 1.61 -6.63 14.58
N ASN A 47 1.27 -7.02 15.81
CA ASN A 47 1.52 -8.38 16.29
C ASN A 47 0.72 -9.44 15.53
N LEU A 48 -0.50 -9.12 15.06
CA LEU A 48 -1.28 -10.05 14.24
C LEU A 48 -0.65 -10.26 12.86
N ILE A 49 -0.03 -9.21 12.30
CA ILE A 49 0.73 -9.33 11.06
C ILE A 49 1.91 -10.28 11.26
N LYS A 50 2.68 -10.10 12.34
CA LYS A 50 3.80 -10.99 12.69
C LYS A 50 3.34 -12.45 12.85
N THR A 51 2.27 -12.69 13.60
CA THR A 51 1.68 -14.03 13.74
C THR A 51 1.27 -14.62 12.39
N SER A 52 0.68 -13.81 11.50
CA SER A 52 0.30 -14.27 10.17
C SER A 52 1.50 -14.66 9.31
N LEU A 53 2.64 -13.97 9.45
CA LEU A 53 3.89 -14.34 8.79
C LEU A 53 4.48 -15.63 9.38
N ASP A 54 4.50 -15.75 10.71
CA ASP A 54 4.96 -16.95 11.41
C ASP A 54 4.14 -18.20 11.04
N ASP A 55 2.82 -18.08 10.98
CA ASP A 55 1.89 -19.17 10.62
C ASP A 55 2.14 -19.70 9.18
N LEU A 56 2.71 -18.85 8.31
CA LEU A 56 3.10 -19.21 6.94
C LEU A 56 4.55 -19.69 6.83
N GLY A 57 5.29 -19.71 7.94
CA GLY A 57 6.71 -20.02 7.96
C GLY A 57 7.60 -18.94 7.35
N ILE A 58 7.14 -17.68 7.30
CA ILE A 58 7.91 -16.55 6.78
C ILE A 58 8.68 -15.92 7.94
N GLY A 59 10.00 -16.16 7.98
CA GLY A 59 10.88 -15.51 8.95
C GLY A 59 11.01 -14.01 8.69
N PHE A 60 10.96 -13.21 9.76
CA PHE A 60 11.14 -11.77 9.73
C PHE A 60 12.13 -11.30 10.80
N VAL A 61 12.65 -10.09 10.63
CA VAL A 61 13.53 -9.42 11.60
C VAL A 61 12.91 -8.10 12.04
N ASP A 62 12.92 -7.83 13.34
CA ASP A 62 12.55 -6.53 13.88
C ASP A 62 13.62 -5.49 13.56
N GLU A 63 13.19 -4.32 13.10
CA GLU A 63 14.05 -3.19 12.80
C GLU A 63 13.74 -1.98 13.68
N LYS A 64 14.77 -1.18 13.95
CA LYS A 64 14.57 0.15 14.53
C LYS A 64 14.07 1.08 13.44
N SER A 65 12.89 1.65 13.64
CA SER A 65 12.35 2.66 12.74
C SER A 65 12.76 4.06 13.17
N ALA A 66 13.35 4.83 12.25
CA ALA A 66 13.60 6.25 12.42
C ALA A 66 12.47 7.04 11.74
N GLY A 67 11.32 7.17 12.40
CA GLY A 67 10.21 8.01 11.93
C GLY A 67 8.88 7.30 11.71
N TYR A 68 8.86 5.96 11.73
CA TYR A 68 7.62 5.18 11.85
C TYR A 68 7.57 4.50 13.23
N GLY A 69 6.44 3.87 13.55
CA GLY A 69 6.30 3.06 14.76
C GLY A 69 7.14 1.79 14.67
N GLU A 70 6.49 0.65 14.65
CA GLU A 70 7.15 -0.64 14.58
C GLU A 70 7.54 -0.97 13.13
N LYS A 71 8.62 -1.74 12.91
CA LYS A 71 9.08 -2.13 11.58
C LYS A 71 9.63 -3.55 11.61
N ILE A 72 9.25 -4.36 10.63
CA ILE A 72 9.90 -5.64 10.35
C ILE A 72 10.40 -5.70 8.92
N SER A 73 11.31 -6.61 8.65
CA SER A 73 11.69 -6.98 7.29
C SER A 73 11.70 -8.48 7.08
N PHE A 74 11.34 -8.90 5.87
CA PHE A 74 11.26 -10.30 5.48
C PHE A 74 11.42 -10.46 3.98
N TYR A 75 11.62 -11.71 3.54
CA TYR A 75 11.69 -12.03 2.12
C TYR A 75 10.36 -12.60 1.62
N TRP A 76 9.92 -12.12 0.46
CA TRP A 76 8.81 -12.66 -0.30
C TRP A 76 9.25 -12.98 -1.72
N LYS A 77 9.41 -14.28 -2.05
CA LYS A 77 9.82 -14.75 -3.40
C LYS A 77 11.04 -13.98 -3.94
N GLU A 78 12.13 -13.98 -3.18
CA GLU A 78 13.40 -13.28 -3.50
C GLU A 78 13.35 -11.75 -3.44
N GLN A 79 12.19 -11.16 -3.10
CA GLN A 79 12.03 -9.71 -2.90
C GLN A 79 12.20 -9.39 -1.41
N LEU A 80 13.05 -8.41 -1.09
CA LEU A 80 13.18 -7.91 0.27
C LEU A 80 12.06 -6.91 0.55
N ILE A 81 11.27 -7.16 1.60
CA ILE A 81 10.18 -6.29 2.02
C ILE A 81 10.54 -5.64 3.35
N HIS A 82 10.54 -4.32 3.37
CA HIS A 82 10.56 -3.49 4.56
C HIS A 82 9.14 -3.08 4.91
N LEU A 83 8.68 -3.39 6.12
CA LEU A 83 7.29 -3.24 6.53
C LEU A 83 7.15 -2.32 7.76
N PRO A 84 7.33 -1.00 7.59
CA PRO A 84 6.98 -0.07 8.66
C PRO A 84 5.47 -0.05 8.89
N PHE A 85 5.08 -0.02 10.16
CA PHE A 85 3.69 0.07 10.60
C PHE A 85 3.45 1.37 11.37
N ILE A 86 2.31 2.00 11.08
CA ILE A 86 1.87 3.25 11.69
C ILE A 86 0.44 3.06 12.19
N SER A 87 0.25 3.08 13.50
CA SER A 87 -1.09 3.14 14.10
C SER A 87 -1.62 4.57 14.09
N GLY A 88 -2.86 4.75 13.63
CA GLY A 88 -3.60 6.01 13.69
C GLY A 88 -4.43 6.30 12.44
N ASN A 89 -5.15 7.42 12.48
CA ASN A 89 -6.07 7.82 11.42
C ASN A 89 -5.32 8.33 10.17
N ILE A 90 -5.41 7.62 9.04
CA ILE A 90 -4.73 8.01 7.80
C ILE A 90 -5.15 9.39 7.29
N PHE A 91 -6.40 9.81 7.55
CA PHE A 91 -6.91 11.09 7.10
C PHE A 91 -6.17 12.28 7.73
N GLU A 92 -5.56 12.06 8.90
CA GLU A 92 -4.73 13.04 9.61
C GLU A 92 -3.24 12.82 9.34
N LEU A 93 -2.81 11.56 9.26
CA LEU A 93 -1.39 11.20 9.14
C LEU A 93 -0.80 11.45 7.75
N LEU A 94 -1.61 11.36 6.68
CA LEU A 94 -1.14 11.40 5.29
C LEU A 94 -0.26 12.62 4.97
N VAL A 95 -0.57 13.78 5.56
CA VAL A 95 0.20 15.02 5.32
C VAL A 95 1.64 14.92 5.83
N HIS A 96 1.88 14.09 6.84
CA HIS A 96 3.20 13.88 7.46
C HIS A 96 3.99 12.73 6.82
N LEU A 97 3.34 11.85 6.06
CA LEU A 97 4.01 10.75 5.36
C LEU A 97 4.86 11.26 4.18
N PRO A 98 5.96 10.58 3.84
CA PRO A 98 6.68 10.89 2.61
C PRO A 98 5.81 10.62 1.37
N SER A 99 6.25 11.15 0.24
CA SER A 99 5.68 10.78 -1.06
C SER A 99 5.92 9.29 -1.34
N PHE A 100 5.01 8.66 -2.08
CA PHE A 100 5.03 7.22 -2.38
C PHE A 100 4.87 6.96 -3.88
N ASP A 101 5.32 5.80 -4.32
CA ASP A 101 5.25 5.37 -5.72
C ASP A 101 4.01 4.53 -6.01
N LEU A 102 3.47 3.85 -4.99
CA LEU A 102 2.24 3.08 -5.11
C LEU A 102 1.32 3.37 -3.92
N TYR A 103 0.05 3.61 -4.22
CA TYR A 103 -1.03 3.65 -3.24
C TYR A 103 -1.95 2.46 -3.46
N PHE A 104 -2.22 1.70 -2.41
CA PHE A 104 -3.10 0.55 -2.45
C PHE A 104 -4.12 0.63 -1.34
N GLU A 105 -5.40 0.58 -1.65
CA GLU A 105 -6.45 0.53 -0.64
C GLU A 105 -7.51 -0.52 -0.99
N ARG A 106 -8.23 -0.98 0.05
CA ARG A 106 -9.37 -1.87 -0.06
C ARG A 106 -10.45 -1.48 0.94
N ALA A 107 -11.71 -1.61 0.54
CA ALA A 107 -12.90 -1.34 1.36
C ALA A 107 -12.92 0.07 1.99
N PHE A 108 -12.32 1.06 1.32
CA PHE A 108 -12.17 2.42 1.86
C PHE A 108 -13.36 3.35 1.62
N ARG A 109 -14.37 2.92 0.85
CA ARG A 109 -15.45 3.79 0.34
C ARG A 109 -16.17 4.54 1.45
N LEU A 110 -16.66 3.82 2.47
CA LEU A 110 -17.41 4.42 3.59
C LEU A 110 -16.56 5.40 4.40
N MET A 111 -15.28 5.09 4.58
CA MET A 111 -14.38 5.92 5.39
C MET A 111 -14.05 7.25 4.71
N LYS A 112 -14.17 7.35 3.38
CA LYS A 112 -13.92 8.59 2.63
C LYS A 112 -15.11 9.53 2.57
N GLU A 113 -16.32 9.10 2.95
CA GLU A 113 -17.54 9.91 2.79
C GLU A 113 -17.45 11.25 3.54
N ASP A 114 -16.75 11.28 4.68
CA ASP A 114 -16.53 12.50 5.46
C ASP A 114 -15.21 13.23 5.14
N HIS A 115 -14.42 12.70 4.21
CA HIS A 115 -13.06 13.17 3.89
C HIS A 115 -12.85 13.39 2.39
N PHE A 116 -13.69 14.23 1.77
CA PHE A 116 -13.73 14.48 0.31
C PHE A 116 -12.38 14.87 -0.33
N GLU A 117 -11.51 15.56 0.41
CA GLU A 117 -10.20 16.01 -0.08
C GLU A 117 -9.13 14.90 -0.07
N TYR A 118 -9.40 13.77 0.59
CA TYR A 118 -8.39 12.74 0.85
C TYR A 118 -7.80 12.15 -0.43
N GLU A 119 -8.64 11.84 -1.44
CA GLU A 119 -8.16 11.30 -2.72
C GLU A 119 -7.22 12.28 -3.43
N PHE A 120 -7.51 13.58 -3.35
CA PHE A 120 -6.65 14.61 -3.93
C PHE A 120 -5.34 14.75 -3.16
N GLN A 121 -5.35 14.58 -1.83
CA GLN A 121 -4.12 14.53 -1.04
C GLN A 121 -3.26 13.31 -1.40
N VAL A 122 -3.87 12.13 -1.56
CA VAL A 122 -3.20 10.92 -2.03
C VAL A 122 -2.57 11.18 -3.40
N PHE A 123 -3.34 11.77 -4.33
CA PHE A 123 -2.83 12.15 -5.65
C PHE A 123 -1.62 13.09 -5.58
N ARG A 124 -1.64 14.08 -4.67
CA ARG A 124 -0.53 15.03 -4.51
C ARG A 124 0.72 14.37 -3.98
N LYS A 125 0.59 13.42 -3.04
CA LYS A 125 1.70 12.65 -2.45
C LYS A 125 2.22 11.54 -3.36
N LEU A 126 1.42 11.07 -4.31
CA LEU A 126 1.84 10.09 -5.31
C LEU A 126 2.92 10.68 -6.23
N ASN A 127 4.05 10.00 -6.39
CA ASN A 127 5.14 10.44 -7.24
C ASN A 127 4.74 10.47 -8.74
N PRO A 128 5.41 11.28 -9.59
CA PRO A 128 5.23 11.22 -11.04
C PRO A 128 5.48 9.80 -11.58
N GLY A 129 4.54 9.25 -12.35
CA GLY A 129 4.57 7.85 -12.79
C GLY A 129 4.14 6.84 -11.73
N GLY A 130 3.74 7.29 -10.55
CA GLY A 130 3.21 6.47 -9.47
C GLY A 130 1.84 5.87 -9.80
N ILE A 131 1.49 4.82 -9.06
CA ILE A 131 0.33 3.96 -9.32
C ILE A 131 -0.65 4.08 -8.16
N LEU A 132 -1.93 4.26 -8.47
CA LEU A 132 -3.02 4.22 -7.52
C LEU A 132 -3.90 3.00 -7.83
N ILE A 133 -4.06 2.13 -6.84
CA ILE A 133 -4.85 0.92 -6.89
C ILE A 133 -5.93 1.01 -5.81
N SER A 134 -7.20 1.00 -6.22
CA SER A 134 -8.33 1.23 -5.31
C SER A 134 -9.56 0.48 -5.79
N ASP A 135 -10.31 -0.13 -4.86
CA ASP A 135 -11.65 -0.67 -5.10
C ASP A 135 -12.76 0.36 -4.86
N SER A 136 -12.47 1.45 -4.16
CA SER A 136 -13.48 2.42 -3.75
C SER A 136 -13.74 3.50 -4.79
N GLY A 137 -12.73 3.88 -5.59
CA GLY A 137 -12.88 5.01 -6.49
C GLY A 137 -11.63 5.88 -6.62
N TYR A 138 -11.50 6.53 -7.78
CA TYR A 138 -10.77 7.81 -7.94
C TYR A 138 -11.21 8.49 -9.24
N ALA A 139 -12.50 8.39 -9.57
CA ALA A 139 -13.01 8.74 -10.89
C ALA A 139 -12.72 10.20 -11.30
N GLN A 140 -12.53 11.09 -10.31
CA GLN A 140 -12.30 12.51 -10.50
C GLN A 140 -10.81 12.89 -10.58
N LEU A 141 -9.89 11.96 -10.28
CA LEU A 141 -8.45 12.24 -10.33
C LEU A 141 -7.92 12.19 -11.78
N PRO A 142 -6.96 13.07 -12.13
CA PRO A 142 -6.36 13.12 -13.48
C PRO A 142 -5.31 12.01 -13.67
N LEU A 143 -5.75 10.76 -13.54
CA LEU A 143 -4.94 9.55 -13.69
C LEU A 143 -5.19 8.88 -15.04
N LYS A 144 -4.12 8.36 -15.67
CA LYS A 144 -4.25 7.48 -16.82
C LYS A 144 -4.74 6.12 -16.34
N LYS A 145 -6.00 5.80 -16.63
CA LYS A 145 -6.61 4.50 -16.30
C LYS A 145 -5.93 3.39 -17.10
N THR A 146 -5.71 2.26 -16.43
CA THR A 146 -5.17 1.04 -17.02
C THR A 146 -6.22 -0.04 -16.86
N ASP A 147 -6.59 -0.69 -17.97
CA ASP A 147 -7.48 -1.84 -17.92
C ASP A 147 -6.73 -3.01 -17.27
N ILE A 148 -7.10 -3.33 -16.03
CA ILE A 148 -6.70 -4.58 -15.40
C ILE A 148 -7.76 -5.65 -15.66
N ASN A 149 -7.32 -6.89 -15.81
CA ASN A 149 -8.24 -8.01 -15.93
C ASN A 149 -9.10 -8.09 -14.66
N LYS A 150 -10.42 -7.88 -14.79
CA LYS A 150 -11.38 -7.90 -13.67
C LYS A 150 -11.33 -9.19 -12.83
N LYS A 151 -10.81 -10.30 -13.39
CA LYS A 151 -10.61 -11.56 -12.67
C LYS A 151 -9.54 -11.48 -11.58
N ILE A 152 -8.68 -10.46 -11.60
CA ILE A 152 -7.61 -10.26 -10.62
C ILE A 152 -8.14 -9.55 -9.36
N SER A 153 -9.28 -8.86 -9.47
CA SER A 153 -9.87 -8.18 -8.33
C SER A 153 -10.95 -9.04 -7.67
N SER A 154 -10.88 -9.17 -6.34
CA SER A 154 -11.79 -10.01 -5.57
C SER A 154 -13.27 -9.63 -5.72
N TYR A 155 -13.55 -8.38 -6.11
CA TYR A 155 -14.91 -7.85 -6.30
C TYR A 155 -15.20 -7.35 -7.72
N GLY A 156 -14.27 -7.49 -8.68
CA GLY A 156 -14.44 -6.92 -10.02
C GLY A 156 -14.29 -5.38 -10.08
N GLU A 157 -14.06 -4.72 -8.95
CA GLU A 157 -14.12 -3.24 -8.79
C GLU A 157 -12.74 -2.56 -8.71
N MET A 158 -11.63 -3.30 -8.55
CA MET A 158 -10.31 -2.65 -8.48
C MET A 158 -10.00 -1.90 -9.76
N MET A 159 -9.60 -0.64 -9.60
CA MET A 159 -9.13 0.21 -10.68
C MET A 159 -7.63 0.47 -10.50
N VAL A 160 -6.87 0.49 -11.59
CA VAL A 160 -5.46 0.92 -11.61
C VAL A 160 -5.26 2.19 -12.44
N GLY A 161 -4.63 3.20 -11.83
CA GLY A 161 -4.46 4.54 -12.39
C GLY A 161 -3.03 4.98 -12.24
N ILE A 162 -2.44 5.52 -13.31
CA ILE A 162 -1.04 5.96 -13.33
C ILE A 162 -1.02 7.49 -13.37
N LYS A 163 -0.26 8.10 -12.46
CA LYS A 163 -0.05 9.55 -12.44
C LYS A 163 0.84 9.95 -13.62
N ASN A 164 0.36 10.88 -14.42
CA ASN A 164 1.16 11.45 -15.50
C ASN A 164 2.43 12.13 -14.93
N LYS A 165 3.48 12.20 -15.76
CA LYS A 165 4.73 12.86 -15.39
C LYS A 165 4.56 14.35 -15.23
#